data_AF-A0A9D1WKL1-F1
#
_entry.id   AF-A0A9D1WKL1-F1
#
_cell.length_a   1.000
_cell.length_b   1.000
_cell.length_c   1.000
_cell.angle_alpha   90.00
_cell.angle_beta   90.00
_cell.angle_gamma   90.00
#
_symmetry.space_group_name_H-M   'P 1'
#
loop_
_entity.id
_entity.type
_entity.pdbx_description
1 polymer ?
#
loop_
_entity_poly.entity_id
_entity_poly.type
_entity_poly.pdbx_seq_one_letter_code
_entity_poly.pdbx_strand_id
1 'polypeptide(L)' 'MSAIILLILGLGGMVAGYLVYSRFIATRIFRLDPDFKTPAHEYEDGVDFVPT' A
#
# COMPACT_ATOMS: atom_id res chain seq x y z
N MET A 1 29.83 -0.52 22.77
CA MET A 1 28.53 -0.23 22.12
C MET A 1 27.52 -1.27 22.60
N SER A 2 26.40 -0.86 23.20
CA SER A 2 25.42 -1.82 23.75
C SER A 2 24.65 -2.50 22.61
N ALA A 3 24.51 -3.83 22.66
CA ALA A 3 23.80 -4.61 21.65
C ALA A 3 22.32 -4.21 21.54
N ILE A 4 21.72 -3.74 22.64
CA ILE A 4 20.33 -3.24 22.67
C ILE A 4 20.18 -2.01 21.76
N ILE A 5 21.18 -1.13 21.72
CA ILE A 5 21.12 0.09 20.88
C ILE A 5 21.13 -0.30 19.39
N LEU A 6 21.97 -1.26 19.00
CA LEU A 6 22.00 -1.77 17.63
C LEU A 6 20.67 -2.42 17.23
N LEU A 7 20.07 -3.19 18.14
CA LEU A 7 18.77 -3.82 17.91
C LEU A 7 17.66 -2.78 17.69
N ILE A 8 17.60 -1.76 18.54
CA ILE A 8 16.59 -0.69 18.42
C ILE A 8 16.78 0.08 17.11
N LEU A 9 18.01 0.40 16.73
CA LEU A 9 18.29 1.10 15.47
C LEU A 9 17.93 0.24 14.26
N GLY A 10 18.21 -1.07 14.28
CA GLY A 10 17.84 -1.99 13.21
C GLY A 10 16.33 -2.10 13.04
N LEU A 11 15.60 -2.34 14.13
CA LEU A 11 14.14 -2.42 14.11
C LEU A 11 13.51 -1.07 13.71
N GLY A 12 14.01 0.03 14.27
CA GLY A 12 13.55 1.38 13.92
C GLY A 12 13.77 1.69 12.44
N GLY A 13 14.94 1.35 11.89
CA GLY A 13 15.24 1.49 10.47
C GLY A 13 14.34 0.63 9.59
N MET A 14 14.06 -0.61 9.98
CA MET A 14 13.16 -1.49 9.25
C MET A 14 11.71 -0.96 9.22
N VAL A 15 11.21 -0.50 10.37
CA VAL A 15 9.87 0.12 10.47
C VAL A 15 9.80 1.40 9.64
N ALA A 16 10.80 2.28 9.75
CA ALA A 16 10.86 3.51 8.96
C ALA A 16 10.88 3.22 7.46
N GLY A 17 11.73 2.28 7.03
CA GLY A 17 11.82 1.85 5.63
C GLY A 17 10.50 1.30 5.12
N TYR A 18 9.85 0.42 5.90
CA TYR A 18 8.54 -0.14 5.56
C TYR A 18 7.49 0.95 5.39
N LEU A 19 7.35 1.86 6.36
CA LEU A 19 6.32 2.91 6.32
C LEU A 19 6.54 3.91 5.18
N VAL A 20 7.78 4.33 4.94
CA VAL A 20 8.11 5.28 3.87
C VAL A 20 7.88 4.64 2.50
N TYR A 21 8.38 3.42 2.31
CA TYR A 21 8.34 2.76 1.00
C TYR A 21 6.94 2.25 0.64
N SER A 22 6.22 1.65 1.59
CA SER A 22 4.83 1.22 1.37
C SER A 22 3.93 2.39 0.98
N ARG A 23 4.07 3.54 1.67
CA ARG A 23 3.31 4.74 1.36
C ARG A 23 3.67 5.31 -0.02
N PHE A 24 4.95 5.30 -0.39
CA PHE A 24 5.38 5.71 -1.74
C PHE A 24 4.74 4.84 -2.82
N ILE A 25 4.79 3.51 -2.66
CA ILE A 25 4.17 2.58 -3.62
C ILE A 25 2.66 2.83 -3.71
N ALA A 26 1.97 2.86 -2.56
CA ALA A 26 0.52 3.04 -2.49
C ALA A 26 0.07 4.33 -3.20
N THR A 27 0.79 5.43 -3.00
CA THR A 27 0.37 6.76 -3.48
C THR A 27 0.92 7.14 -4.85
N ARG A 28 2.14 6.73 -5.20
CA ARG A 28 2.83 7.17 -6.41
C ARG A 28 2.79 6.15 -7.53
N ILE A 29 2.84 4.86 -7.20
CA ILE A 29 2.82 3.77 -8.18
C ILE A 29 1.38 3.32 -8.40
N PHE A 30 0.75 2.76 -7.37
CA PHE A 30 -0.60 2.22 -7.51
C PHE A 30 -1.70 3.29 -7.45
N ARG A 31 -1.39 4.46 -6.86
CA ARG A 31 -2.35 5.57 -6.69
C ARG A 31 -3.67 5.05 -6.11
N LEU A 32 -3.57 4.27 -5.04
CA LEU A 32 -4.72 3.67 -4.37
C LEU A 32 -5.70 4.77 -3.99
N ASP A 33 -6.93 4.61 -4.47
CA ASP A 33 -8.04 5.50 -4.19
C ASP A 33 -9.08 4.70 -3.38
N PRO A 34 -9.31 5.07 -2.11
CA PRO A 34 -10.27 4.38 -1.26
C PRO A 34 -11.72 4.54 -1.74
N ASP A 35 -12.00 5.55 -2.55
CA ASP A 35 -13.33 5.84 -3.10
C ASP A 35 -13.53 5.20 -4.49
N PHE A 36 -12.51 4.52 -5.02
CA PHE A 36 -12.60 3.82 -6.30
C PHE A 36 -13.58 2.65 -6.22
N LYS A 37 -14.71 2.78 -6.92
CA LYS A 37 -15.64 1.68 -7.15
C LYS A 37 -15.19 0.89 -8.37
N THR A 38 -15.04 -0.43 -8.22
CA THR A 38 -14.76 -1.28 -9.37
C THR A 38 -16.00 -1.32 -10.28
N PRO A 39 -15.83 -1.47 -11.61
CA PRO A 39 -16.97 -1.50 -12.54
C PRO A 39 -18.03 -2.55 -12.18
N ALA A 40 -17.61 -3.68 -11.61
CA ALA A 40 -18.51 -4.71 -11.12
C ALA A 40 -19.49 -4.23 -10.03
N HIS A 41 -19.02 -3.34 -9.13
CA HIS A 41 -19.87 -2.72 -8.10
C HIS A 41 -20.63 -1.48 -8.59
N GLU A 42 -20.23 -0.89 -9.72
CA GLU A 42 -20.90 0.30 -10.25
C GLU A 42 -22.13 -0.07 -11.10
N TYR A 43 -22.01 -1.09 -11.95
CA TYR A 43 -23.07 -1.45 -12.89
C TYR A 43 -24.06 -2.48 -12.33
N GLU A 44 -23.61 -3.41 -11.47
CA GLU A 44 -24.41 -4.46 -10.82
C GLU A 44 -25.54 -5.06 -11.70
N ASP A 45 -25.27 -5.21 -13.00
CA ASP A 45 -26.27 -5.53 -14.03
C ASP A 45 -26.34 -7.03 -14.36
N GLY A 46 -25.49 -7.83 -13.71
CA GLY A 46 -25.38 -9.27 -13.93
C GLY A 46 -24.60 -9.68 -15.19
N VAL A 47 -23.90 -8.74 -15.83
CA VAL A 47 -23.06 -8.97 -17.01
C VAL A 47 -21.59 -8.74 -16.65
N ASP A 48 -20.69 -9.56 -17.21
CA ASP A 48 -19.25 -9.37 -17.00
C ASP A 48 -18.74 -8.08 -17.66
N PHE A 49 -18.02 -7.28 -16.89
CA PHE A 49 -17.38 -6.07 -17.39
C PHE A 49 -16.16 -6.41 -18.24
N VAL A 50 -16.15 -5.99 -19.52
CA VAL A 50 -15.00 -6.11 -20.42
C VAL A 50 -14.43 -4.72 -20.70
N PRO A 51 -13.19 -4.42 -20.25
CA PRO A 51 -12.53 -3.16 -20.57
C PRO A 51 -12.20 -3.07 -22.07
N THR A 52 -12.38 -1.91 -22.68
CA THR A 52 -11.94 -1.58 -24.05
C THR A 52 -10.53 -1.01 -24.09
#